data_AF-A0A820BLP6-F1
#
_entry.id   AF-A0A820BLP6-F1
#
_cell.length_a   1.000
_cell.length_b   1.000
_cell.length_c   1.000
_cell.angle_alpha   90.00
_cell.angle_beta   90.00
_cell.angle_gamma   90.00
#
_symmetry.space_group_name_H-M   'P 1'
#
loop_
_entity.id
_entity.type
_entity.pdbx_description
1 polymer ?
#
loop_
_entity_poly.entity_id
_entity_poly.type
_entity_poly.pdbx_seq_one_letter_code
_entity_poly.pdbx_strand_id
1 'polypeptide(L)'
;MRILQRSQAIIESILLHSGDLFRINLRGINILIPLYLDAIEYYLQTDVQAYINNHINAIKGITNTSVIRDRFIRIRLKSIQILMSIVSLPFHYEHLEHHLFEDYLEKSHDVQTITKKTFSEFRLKILPLLLMALQTEHDIVNAQSLFGVIRLACSLAAHYERQHAPAYAEIGQDPASEYLSHAVILICDKGTNDSHLFLAALDTLISIVTDPICVLPIDIWKNVLKRLCTFIDTQLHRSPKDHTREMHSTCVATYNTLITLIIERPTLLDDYENLFKLCEIIELGISGEKAQSSDGLVFKKNKEFHPASQRVAEAAEYLMFVLFEHK
;
A
#
# COMPACT_ATOMS: atom_id res chain seq x y z
N MET A 1 -25.04 2.16 13.39
CA MET A 1 -25.40 3.12 12.32
C MET A 1 -26.23 4.33 12.78
N ARG A 2 -27.23 4.21 13.68
CA ARG A 2 -28.06 5.35 14.14
C ARG A 2 -27.35 6.39 15.04
N ILE A 3 -26.27 6.03 15.73
CA ILE A 3 -25.49 6.97 16.58
C ILE A 3 -24.61 7.91 15.73
N LEU A 4 -24.12 7.44 14.57
CA LEU A 4 -23.24 8.20 13.68
C LEU A 4 -23.93 9.45 13.07
N GLN A 5 -25.23 9.41 12.80
CA GLN A 5 -25.95 10.52 12.16
C GLN A 5 -26.26 11.72 13.08
N ARG A 6 -26.36 11.53 14.40
CA ARG A 6 -26.68 12.62 15.35
C ARG A 6 -25.45 13.32 15.92
N SER A 7 -24.25 12.79 15.69
CA SER A 7 -23.02 13.23 16.36
C SER A 7 -21.82 13.35 15.42
N GLN A 8 -22.02 13.46 14.11
CA GLN A 8 -20.93 13.48 13.12
C GLN A 8 -19.85 14.52 13.47
N ALA A 9 -20.23 15.76 13.82
CA ALA A 9 -19.27 16.80 14.21
C ALA A 9 -18.43 16.43 15.45
N ILE A 10 -18.99 15.66 16.39
CA ILE A 10 -18.28 15.16 17.57
C ILE A 10 -17.27 14.10 17.15
N ILE A 11 -17.66 13.16 16.28
CA ILE A 11 -16.77 12.10 15.79
C ILE A 11 -15.62 12.70 14.98
N GLU A 12 -15.89 13.68 14.11
CA GLU A 12 -14.86 14.43 13.38
C GLU A 12 -13.86 15.08 14.34
N SER A 13 -14.36 15.75 15.39
CA SER A 13 -13.53 16.40 16.39
C SER A 13 -12.66 15.39 17.16
N ILE A 14 -13.26 14.27 17.59
CA ILE A 14 -12.54 13.18 18.25
C ILE A 14 -11.41 12.70 17.34
N LEU A 15 -11.68 12.30 16.10
CA LEU A 15 -10.65 11.80 15.18
C LEU A 15 -9.55 12.84 14.93
N LEU A 16 -9.92 14.11 14.70
CA LEU A 16 -8.96 15.19 14.44
C LEU A 16 -7.98 15.42 15.59
N HIS A 17 -8.43 15.26 16.84
CA HIS A 17 -7.67 15.62 18.04
C HIS A 17 -7.10 14.41 18.81
N SER A 18 -7.35 13.18 18.36
CA SER A 18 -6.92 11.96 19.06
C SER A 18 -5.95 11.08 18.26
N GLY A 19 -5.25 11.65 17.28
CA GLY A 19 -4.30 10.92 16.42
C GLY A 19 -3.22 10.14 17.17
N ASP A 20 -2.81 10.60 18.35
CA ASP A 20 -1.79 9.95 19.19
C ASP A 20 -2.37 9.23 20.41
N LEU A 21 -3.70 9.11 20.53
CA LEU A 21 -4.36 8.61 21.74
C LEU A 21 -3.88 7.22 22.17
N PHE A 22 -3.74 6.31 21.21
CA PHE A 22 -3.27 4.94 21.46
C PHE A 22 -1.75 4.83 21.65
N ARG A 23 -0.99 5.94 21.53
CA ARG A 23 0.46 6.00 21.77
C ARG A 23 0.81 6.44 23.19
N ILE A 24 -0.15 6.98 23.95
CA ILE A 24 0.08 7.61 25.27
C ILE A 24 0.03 6.58 26.43
N ASN A 25 -0.13 5.28 26.13
CA ASN A 25 -0.19 4.19 27.12
C ASN A 25 -1.20 4.45 28.26
N LEU A 26 -2.36 4.99 27.92
CA LEU A 26 -3.45 5.22 28.87
C LEU A 26 -4.09 3.88 29.26
N ARG A 27 -4.28 3.66 30.57
CA ARG A 27 -4.88 2.43 31.08
C ARG A 27 -6.31 2.28 30.54
N GLY A 28 -6.61 1.12 29.97
CA GLY A 28 -7.92 0.82 29.41
C GLY A 28 -8.21 1.49 28.08
N ILE A 29 -7.30 2.25 27.46
CA ILE A 29 -7.63 2.98 26.23
C ILE A 29 -8.12 2.08 25.08
N ASN A 30 -7.66 0.82 25.09
CA ASN A 30 -7.99 -0.18 24.09
C ASN A 30 -9.51 -0.49 24.00
N ILE A 31 -10.32 -0.16 25.03
CA ILE A 31 -11.79 -0.28 24.96
C ILE A 31 -12.37 0.53 23.80
N LEU A 32 -11.70 1.62 23.43
CA LEU A 32 -12.20 2.50 22.38
C LEU A 32 -11.87 1.99 20.97
N ILE A 33 -10.98 1.00 20.81
CA ILE A 33 -10.52 0.52 19.49
C ILE A 33 -11.70 0.16 18.58
N PRO A 34 -12.71 -0.66 18.98
CA PRO A 34 -13.84 -0.97 18.11
C PRO A 34 -14.58 0.27 17.60
N LEU A 35 -14.81 1.25 18.48
CA LEU A 35 -15.52 2.50 18.17
C LEU A 35 -14.72 3.37 17.21
N TYR A 36 -13.40 3.43 17.40
CA TYR A 36 -12.50 4.11 16.48
C TYR A 36 -12.46 3.44 15.12
N LEU A 37 -12.39 2.11 15.07
CA LEU A 37 -12.39 1.38 13.81
C LEU A 37 -13.70 1.61 13.01
N ASP A 38 -14.86 1.63 13.68
CA ASP A 38 -16.15 1.96 13.03
C ASP A 38 -16.17 3.40 12.49
N ALA A 39 -15.65 4.35 13.27
CA ALA A 39 -15.57 5.75 12.84
C ALA A 39 -14.60 5.94 11.67
N ILE A 40 -13.44 5.29 11.72
CA ILE A 40 -12.43 5.32 10.66
C ILE A 40 -13.00 4.72 9.37
N GLU A 41 -13.63 3.55 9.45
CA GLU A 41 -14.27 2.91 8.31
C GLU A 41 -15.24 3.86 7.59
N TYR A 42 -16.10 4.55 8.35
CA TYR A 42 -17.04 5.53 7.80
C TYR A 42 -16.35 6.63 7.00
N TYR A 43 -15.28 7.24 7.52
CA TYR A 43 -14.56 8.31 6.81
C TYR A 43 -13.67 7.81 5.67
N LEU A 44 -13.20 6.57 5.72
CA LEU A 44 -12.45 5.96 4.61
C LEU A 44 -13.35 5.64 3.42
N GLN A 45 -14.60 5.25 3.66
CA GLN A 45 -15.62 4.97 2.64
C GLN A 45 -16.29 6.24 2.09
N THR A 46 -16.29 7.33 2.87
CA THR A 46 -16.94 8.56 2.45
C THR A 46 -16.21 9.20 1.28
N ASP A 47 -16.93 9.43 0.18
CA ASP A 47 -16.41 10.21 -0.95
C ASP A 47 -16.23 11.69 -0.57
N VAL A 48 -15.15 12.30 -1.04
CA VAL A 48 -14.81 13.70 -0.71
C VAL A 48 -15.90 14.68 -1.18
N GLN A 49 -16.51 14.44 -2.34
CA GLN A 49 -17.56 15.31 -2.86
C GLN A 49 -18.85 15.13 -2.06
N ALA A 50 -19.20 13.89 -1.70
CA ALA A 50 -20.31 13.62 -0.80
C ALA A 50 -20.12 14.30 0.57
N TYR A 51 -18.92 14.25 1.14
CA TYR A 51 -18.58 14.95 2.37
C TYR A 51 -18.77 16.47 2.24
N ILE A 52 -18.23 17.07 1.18
CA ILE A 52 -18.36 18.51 0.92
C ILE A 52 -19.83 18.91 0.80
N ASN A 53 -20.62 18.17 0.01
CA ASN A 53 -22.03 18.47 -0.20
C ASN A 53 -22.83 18.41 1.10
N ASN A 54 -22.56 17.42 1.95
CA ASN A 54 -23.23 17.28 3.25
C ASN A 54 -22.93 18.48 4.17
N HIS A 55 -21.67 18.95 4.20
CA HIS A 55 -21.27 20.08 5.03
C HIS A 55 -21.80 21.43 4.53
N ILE A 56 -21.87 21.63 3.20
CA ILE A 56 -22.49 22.83 2.61
C ILE A 56 -23.98 22.89 2.93
N ASN A 57 -24.69 21.76 2.80
CA ASN A 57 -26.12 21.70 3.08
C ASN A 57 -26.44 21.92 4.57
N ALA A 58 -25.56 21.46 5.47
CA ALA A 58 -25.71 21.64 6.91
C ALA A 58 -25.47 23.09 7.36
N ILE A 59 -24.56 23.82 6.69
CA ILE A 59 -24.19 25.19 7.09
C ILE A 59 -24.59 26.17 5.98
N LYS A 60 -25.84 26.65 6.04
CA LYS A 60 -26.35 27.71 5.16
C LYS A 60 -25.40 28.91 5.19
N GLY A 61 -24.63 29.12 4.13
CA GLY A 61 -23.76 30.30 3.95
C GLY A 61 -22.25 30.05 3.93
N ILE A 62 -21.75 28.82 4.09
CA ILE A 62 -20.33 28.53 3.84
C ILE A 62 -20.11 28.15 2.37
N THR A 63 -19.40 29.01 1.63
CA THR A 63 -19.02 28.79 0.23
C THR A 63 -17.60 28.24 0.07
N ASN A 64 -16.84 28.10 1.16
CA ASN A 64 -15.43 27.75 1.09
C ASN A 64 -15.19 26.23 1.10
N THR A 65 -15.28 25.63 -0.09
CA THR A 65 -15.10 24.20 -0.33
C THR A 65 -13.69 23.69 -0.02
N SER A 66 -12.66 24.55 -0.11
CA SER A 66 -11.28 24.13 0.16
C SER A 66 -11.06 23.86 1.64
N VAL A 67 -11.59 24.69 2.55
CA VAL A 67 -11.48 24.47 4.00
C VAL A 67 -12.16 23.16 4.42
N ILE A 68 -13.32 22.84 3.83
CA ILE A 68 -14.04 21.59 4.11
C ILE A 68 -13.23 20.39 3.59
N ARG A 69 -12.65 20.51 2.39
CA ARG A 69 -11.75 19.49 1.81
C ARG A 69 -10.52 19.26 2.68
N ASP A 70 -9.82 20.31 3.09
CA ASP A 70 -8.63 20.23 3.93
C ASP A 70 -8.95 19.57 5.27
N ARG A 71 -10.12 19.87 5.84
CA ARG A 71 -10.60 19.21 7.05
C ARG A 71 -10.80 17.71 6.84
N PHE A 72 -11.40 17.31 5.71
CA PHE A 72 -11.59 15.91 5.36
C PHE A 72 -10.25 15.17 5.20
N ILE A 73 -9.30 15.78 4.48
CA ILE A 73 -7.94 15.23 4.31
C ILE A 73 -7.27 15.02 5.67
N ARG A 74 -7.41 15.98 6.60
CA ARG A 74 -6.88 15.85 7.97
C ARG A 74 -7.57 14.74 8.78
N ILE A 75 -8.88 14.56 8.64
CA ILE A 75 -9.60 13.45 9.29
C ILE A 75 -9.03 12.11 8.79
N ARG A 76 -8.83 11.97 7.48
CA ARG A 76 -8.21 10.77 6.89
C ARG A 76 -6.78 10.56 7.38
N LEU A 77 -5.95 11.61 7.40
CA LEU A 77 -4.60 11.56 7.96
C LEU A 77 -4.60 11.04 9.40
N LYS A 78 -5.46 11.59 10.27
CA LYS A 78 -5.56 11.17 11.67
C LYS A 78 -6.08 9.76 11.81
N SER A 79 -7.02 9.34 10.96
CA SER A 79 -7.50 7.97 10.89
C SER A 79 -6.37 7.00 10.55
N ILE A 80 -5.54 7.33 9.56
CA ILE A 80 -4.34 6.56 9.20
C ILE A 80 -3.37 6.53 10.38
N GLN A 81 -3.08 7.67 11.03
CA GLN A 81 -2.20 7.71 12.21
C GLN A 81 -2.66 6.82 13.36
N ILE A 82 -3.98 6.75 13.58
CA ILE A 82 -4.57 5.84 14.56
C ILE A 82 -4.38 4.39 14.12
N LEU A 83 -4.71 4.03 12.88
CA LEU A 83 -4.47 2.68 12.34
C LEU A 83 -2.99 2.27 12.49
N MET A 84 -2.06 3.18 12.17
CA MET A 84 -0.62 2.97 12.37
C MET A 84 -0.25 2.67 13.81
N SER A 85 -0.90 3.32 14.78
CA SER A 85 -0.62 3.11 16.20
C SER A 85 -1.14 1.79 16.76
N ILE A 86 -2.16 1.19 16.13
CA ILE A 86 -2.83 -0.02 16.64
C ILE A 86 -2.54 -1.28 15.80
N VAL A 87 -1.94 -1.15 14.61
CA VAL A 87 -1.73 -2.27 13.68
C VAL A 87 -0.96 -3.44 14.28
N SER A 88 -0.06 -3.19 15.23
CA SER A 88 0.77 -4.22 15.87
C SER A 88 0.08 -4.94 17.03
N LEU A 89 -0.98 -4.34 17.62
CA LEU A 89 -1.65 -4.88 18.80
C LEU A 89 -2.22 -6.29 18.59
N PRO A 90 -2.91 -6.58 17.47
CA PRO A 90 -3.47 -7.92 17.23
C PRO A 90 -2.42 -9.02 17.09
N PHE A 91 -1.19 -8.66 16.78
CA PHE A 91 -0.08 -9.60 16.58
C PHE A 91 0.70 -9.84 17.87
N HIS A 92 0.85 -8.83 18.73
CA HIS A 92 1.61 -8.96 19.99
C HIS A 92 0.76 -9.42 21.18
N TYR A 93 -0.53 -9.07 21.20
CA TYR A 93 -1.42 -9.34 22.33
C TYR A 93 -2.47 -10.38 21.99
N GLU A 94 -2.15 -11.33 21.12
CA GLU A 94 -3.07 -12.32 20.54
C GLU A 94 -4.03 -12.95 21.56
N HIS A 95 -3.48 -13.55 22.62
CA HIS A 95 -4.23 -14.26 23.66
C HIS A 95 -4.70 -13.36 24.80
N LEU A 96 -4.47 -12.04 24.70
CA LEU A 96 -5.00 -11.11 25.67
C LEU A 96 -6.51 -11.07 25.46
N GLU A 97 -7.22 -11.86 26.25
CA GLU A 97 -8.66 -11.78 26.34
C GLU A 97 -9.03 -10.40 26.87
N HIS A 98 -10.16 -9.87 26.40
CA HIS A 98 -10.70 -8.60 26.82
C HIS A 98 -11.27 -8.71 28.27
N HIS A 99 -10.56 -9.34 29.21
CA HIS A 99 -10.94 -9.46 30.63
C HIS A 99 -10.41 -8.32 31.51
N LEU A 100 -9.60 -7.42 30.96
CA LEU A 100 -9.37 -6.06 31.51
C LEU A 100 -10.67 -5.20 31.56
N PHE A 101 -11.82 -5.75 31.14
CA PHE A 101 -13.04 -5.03 30.75
C PHE A 101 -14.26 -5.38 31.61
N GLU A 102 -14.18 -6.37 32.50
CA GLU A 102 -15.28 -6.71 33.41
C GLU A 102 -15.43 -5.64 34.50
N ASP A 103 -14.35 -5.20 35.14
CA ASP A 103 -14.43 -4.33 36.32
C ASP A 103 -14.97 -2.90 36.06
N TYR A 104 -14.92 -2.40 34.82
CA TYR A 104 -15.19 -0.97 34.53
C TYR A 104 -16.52 -0.68 33.81
N LEU A 105 -17.17 -1.67 33.19
CA LEU A 105 -18.27 -1.40 32.22
C LEU A 105 -19.53 -2.26 32.38
N GLU A 106 -19.63 -3.07 33.45
CA GLU A 106 -20.76 -3.96 33.76
C GLU A 106 -22.17 -3.33 33.72
N LYS A 107 -22.29 -2.00 33.67
CA LYS A 107 -23.58 -1.29 33.75
C LYS A 107 -24.25 -0.97 32.41
N SER A 108 -23.67 -1.32 31.25
CA SER A 108 -24.33 -1.08 29.95
C SER A 108 -24.46 -2.34 29.11
N HIS A 109 -25.69 -2.66 28.74
CA HIS A 109 -26.07 -3.86 27.98
C HIS A 109 -25.46 -3.90 26.56
N ASP A 110 -25.09 -2.74 26.00
CA ASP A 110 -24.43 -2.61 24.69
C ASP A 110 -22.95 -3.04 24.71
N VAL A 111 -22.27 -2.96 25.87
CA VAL A 111 -20.83 -3.27 26.00
C VAL A 111 -20.57 -4.76 26.15
N GLN A 112 -21.52 -5.54 26.65
CA GLN A 112 -21.40 -7.00 26.83
C GLN A 112 -21.26 -7.80 25.52
N THR A 113 -21.63 -7.20 24.39
CA THR A 113 -21.46 -7.82 23.05
C THR A 113 -20.04 -7.59 22.50
N ILE A 114 -19.32 -6.59 23.01
CA ILE A 114 -17.97 -6.21 22.58
C ILE A 114 -16.90 -7.06 23.30
N THR A 115 -17.23 -7.61 24.47
CA THR A 115 -16.27 -8.23 25.41
C THR A 115 -15.87 -9.68 25.12
N LYS A 116 -16.39 -10.33 24.07
CA LYS A 116 -16.08 -11.75 23.77
C LYS A 116 -15.01 -11.97 22.70
N LYS A 117 -14.31 -10.93 22.25
CA LYS A 117 -13.32 -11.02 21.16
C LYS A 117 -11.90 -10.92 21.69
N THR A 118 -11.01 -11.75 21.17
CA THR A 118 -9.56 -11.64 21.43
C THR A 118 -8.97 -10.53 20.57
N PHE A 119 -7.80 -10.01 20.95
CA PHE A 119 -7.11 -9.00 20.15
C PHE A 119 -6.75 -9.49 18.74
N SER A 120 -6.54 -10.81 18.58
CA SER A 120 -6.18 -11.41 17.29
C SER A 120 -7.24 -11.17 16.21
N GLU A 121 -8.51 -11.14 16.58
CA GLU A 121 -9.62 -10.90 15.64
C GLU A 121 -9.57 -9.51 15.01
N PHE A 122 -8.93 -8.52 15.67
CA PHE A 122 -8.82 -7.19 15.09
C PHE A 122 -7.94 -7.15 13.83
N ARG A 123 -7.11 -8.17 13.55
CA ARG A 123 -6.41 -8.26 12.25
C ARG A 123 -7.37 -8.24 11.07
N LEU A 124 -8.48 -8.99 11.20
CA LEU A 124 -9.53 -9.08 10.19
C LEU A 124 -10.36 -7.80 10.06
N LYS A 125 -10.15 -6.81 10.92
CA LYS A 125 -10.76 -5.47 10.81
C LYS A 125 -9.76 -4.41 10.39
N ILE A 126 -8.54 -4.43 10.94
CA ILE A 126 -7.50 -3.43 10.69
C ILE A 126 -6.91 -3.58 9.28
N LEU A 127 -6.55 -4.79 8.86
CA LEU A 127 -5.88 -5.00 7.57
C LEU A 127 -6.77 -4.64 6.36
N PRO A 128 -8.08 -4.99 6.35
CA PRO A 128 -8.99 -4.48 5.31
C PRO A 128 -9.13 -2.96 5.29
N LEU A 129 -9.11 -2.31 6.46
CA LEU A 129 -9.17 -0.85 6.55
C LEU A 129 -7.90 -0.19 6.01
N LEU A 130 -6.73 -0.79 6.19
CA LEU A 130 -5.49 -0.32 5.57
C LEU A 130 -5.55 -0.42 4.04
N LEU A 131 -6.05 -1.55 3.51
CA LEU A 131 -6.25 -1.72 2.08
C LEU A 131 -7.24 -0.69 1.53
N MET A 132 -8.39 -0.52 2.19
CA MET A 132 -9.42 0.46 1.83
C MET A 132 -8.87 1.88 1.87
N ALA A 133 -8.10 2.22 2.91
CA ALA A 133 -7.45 3.52 3.02
C ALA A 133 -6.55 3.75 1.81
N LEU A 134 -5.70 2.78 1.43
CA LEU A 134 -4.83 2.92 0.26
C LEU A 134 -5.63 3.05 -1.05
N GLN A 135 -6.73 2.32 -1.20
CA GLN A 135 -7.60 2.41 -2.39
C GLN A 135 -8.19 3.81 -2.53
N THR A 136 -8.76 4.37 -1.45
CA THR A 136 -9.52 5.63 -1.51
C THR A 136 -8.70 6.88 -1.22
N GLU A 137 -7.41 6.76 -0.90
CA GLU A 137 -6.60 7.93 -0.54
C GLU A 137 -6.23 8.78 -1.76
N HIS A 138 -6.37 10.10 -1.68
CA HIS A 138 -6.00 10.98 -2.78
C HIS A 138 -4.88 11.94 -2.41
N ASP A 139 -4.61 12.12 -1.11
CA ASP A 139 -3.52 12.95 -0.63
C ASP A 139 -2.19 12.16 -0.63
N ILE A 140 -1.14 12.80 -1.16
CA ILE A 140 0.18 12.19 -1.35
C ILE A 140 0.82 11.85 0.01
N VAL A 141 0.69 12.72 1.01
CA VAL A 141 1.30 12.52 2.35
C VAL A 141 0.60 11.38 3.08
N ASN A 142 -0.72 11.30 2.96
CA ASN A 142 -1.50 10.19 3.49
C ASN A 142 -1.13 8.87 2.80
N ALA A 143 -1.03 8.85 1.47
CA ALA A 143 -0.65 7.66 0.71
C ALA A 143 0.77 7.17 1.07
N GLN A 144 1.72 8.10 1.21
CA GLN A 144 3.08 7.77 1.66
C GLN A 144 3.10 7.19 3.08
N SER A 145 2.28 7.73 3.99
CA SER A 145 2.12 7.17 5.35
C SER A 145 1.54 5.75 5.31
N LEU A 146 0.63 5.49 4.37
CA LEU A 146 0.04 4.16 4.17
C LEU A 146 1.07 3.13 3.68
N PHE A 147 2.03 3.51 2.83
CA PHE A 147 3.10 2.60 2.41
C PHE A 147 3.92 2.08 3.59
N GLY A 148 4.31 2.98 4.52
CA GLY A 148 5.06 2.61 5.72
C GLY A 148 4.31 1.63 6.63
N VAL A 149 3.01 1.86 6.87
CA VAL A 149 2.23 0.96 7.72
C VAL A 149 1.90 -0.37 7.05
N ILE A 150 1.69 -0.39 5.73
CA ILE A 150 1.50 -1.65 4.98
C ILE A 150 2.77 -2.48 5.05
N ARG A 151 3.95 -1.87 4.89
CA ARG A 151 5.23 -2.57 5.07
C ARG A 151 5.36 -3.20 6.45
N LEU A 152 5.04 -2.45 7.50
CA LEU A 152 5.05 -2.96 8.88
C LEU A 152 4.04 -4.11 9.05
N ALA A 153 2.82 -3.95 8.55
CA ALA A 153 1.77 -4.95 8.63
C ALA A 153 2.17 -6.25 7.90
N CYS A 154 2.81 -6.17 6.74
CA CYS A 154 3.39 -7.32 6.03
C CYS A 154 4.42 -8.08 6.87
N SER A 155 5.28 -7.38 7.61
CA SER A 155 6.27 -8.02 8.50
C SER A 155 5.60 -8.71 9.68
N LEU A 156 4.64 -8.03 10.31
CA LEU A 156 3.90 -8.54 11.46
C LEU A 156 3.08 -9.78 11.10
N ALA A 157 2.37 -9.74 9.96
CA ALA A 157 1.58 -10.87 9.46
C ALA A 157 2.44 -12.08 9.14
N ALA A 158 3.57 -11.87 8.45
CA ALA A 158 4.48 -12.96 8.13
C ALA A 158 5.12 -13.58 9.39
N HIS A 159 5.47 -12.76 10.38
CA HIS A 159 5.95 -13.25 11.67
C HIS A 159 4.88 -14.09 12.39
N TYR A 160 3.64 -13.61 12.38
CA TYR A 160 2.51 -14.28 12.99
C TYR A 160 2.20 -15.63 12.34
N GLU A 161 2.15 -15.69 11.00
CA GLU A 161 1.96 -16.94 10.26
C GLU A 161 3.04 -17.95 10.57
N ARG A 162 4.29 -17.51 10.70
CA ARG A 162 5.41 -18.39 11.04
C ARG A 162 5.28 -18.99 12.44
N GLN A 163 4.80 -18.22 13.41
CA GLN A 163 4.51 -18.73 14.76
C GLN A 163 3.37 -19.75 14.75
N HIS A 164 2.40 -19.57 13.85
CA HIS A 164 1.19 -20.40 13.71
C HIS A 164 1.27 -21.40 12.54
N ALA A 165 2.47 -21.69 12.04
CA ALA A 165 2.67 -22.53 10.86
C ALA A 165 1.94 -23.89 10.93
N PRO A 166 1.84 -24.59 12.09
CA PRO A 166 1.07 -25.82 12.17
C PRO A 166 -0.42 -25.65 11.85
N ALA A 167 -1.02 -24.53 12.25
CA ALA A 167 -2.42 -24.23 11.97
C ALA A 167 -2.63 -23.88 10.48
N TYR A 168 -1.68 -23.17 9.88
CA TYR A 168 -1.78 -22.77 8.46
C TYR A 168 -1.38 -23.86 7.47
N ALA A 169 -0.76 -24.96 7.91
CA ALA A 169 -0.49 -26.11 7.04
C ALA A 169 -1.78 -26.73 6.46
N GLU A 170 -2.90 -26.70 7.18
CA GLU A 170 -4.18 -27.27 6.74
C GLU A 170 -5.05 -26.27 5.95
N ILE A 171 -4.95 -24.99 6.30
CA ILE A 171 -5.86 -23.92 5.83
C ILE A 171 -5.19 -23.02 4.78
N GLY A 172 -3.88 -23.19 4.54
CA GLY A 172 -3.07 -22.42 3.60
C GLY A 172 -2.38 -21.22 4.25
N GLN A 173 -3.09 -20.12 4.41
CA GLN A 173 -2.54 -18.84 4.88
C GLN A 173 -3.51 -18.12 5.83
N ASP A 174 -3.04 -17.15 6.64
CA ASP A 174 -3.94 -16.27 7.39
C ASP A 174 -4.84 -15.51 6.41
N PRO A 175 -6.18 -15.60 6.53
CA PRO A 175 -7.09 -14.80 5.71
C PRO A 175 -6.79 -13.30 5.75
N ALA A 176 -6.22 -12.82 6.87
CA ALA A 176 -5.84 -11.43 7.01
C ALA A 176 -4.68 -11.02 6.06
N SER A 177 -3.82 -11.96 5.67
CA SER A 177 -2.67 -11.71 4.79
C SER A 177 -3.03 -11.55 3.31
N GLU A 178 -4.22 -11.99 2.91
CA GLU A 178 -4.74 -11.73 1.56
C GLU A 178 -4.91 -10.23 1.32
N TYR A 179 -5.39 -9.47 2.31
CA TYR A 179 -5.52 -8.01 2.21
C TYR A 179 -4.18 -7.32 2.00
N LEU A 180 -3.12 -7.84 2.63
CA LEU A 180 -1.75 -7.32 2.47
C LEU A 180 -1.17 -7.65 1.10
N SER A 181 -1.43 -8.85 0.59
CA SER A 181 -1.07 -9.24 -0.78
C SER A 181 -1.70 -8.30 -1.81
N HIS A 182 -2.98 -7.96 -1.66
CA HIS A 182 -3.66 -6.97 -2.50
C HIS A 182 -3.09 -5.56 -2.32
N ALA A 183 -2.76 -5.17 -1.09
CA ALA A 183 -2.18 -3.87 -0.79
C ALA A 183 -0.82 -3.69 -1.46
N VAL A 184 0.02 -4.74 -1.52
CA VAL A 184 1.33 -4.70 -2.19
C VAL A 184 1.19 -4.44 -3.69
N ILE A 185 0.22 -5.08 -4.36
CA ILE A 185 -0.05 -4.79 -5.78
C ILE A 185 -0.49 -3.33 -5.95
N LEU A 186 -1.35 -2.84 -5.05
CA LEU A 186 -1.89 -1.49 -5.11
C LEU A 186 -0.84 -0.40 -4.83
N ILE A 187 0.23 -0.70 -4.07
CA ILE A 187 1.35 0.24 -3.85
C ILE A 187 1.93 0.69 -5.19
N CYS A 188 2.14 -0.22 -6.14
CA CYS A 188 2.62 0.12 -7.48
C CYS A 188 1.70 1.12 -8.16
N ASP A 189 0.40 0.81 -8.22
CA ASP A 189 -0.60 1.61 -8.92
C ASP A 189 -0.73 3.01 -8.30
N LYS A 190 -0.73 3.07 -6.97
CA LYS A 190 -0.87 4.32 -6.24
C LYS A 190 0.29 5.26 -6.51
N GLY A 191 1.50 4.72 -6.52
CA GLY A 191 2.72 5.47 -6.74
C GLY A 191 2.76 6.19 -8.08
N THR A 192 2.26 5.57 -9.16
CA THR A 192 2.41 6.11 -10.53
C THR A 192 1.80 7.48 -10.80
N ASN A 193 0.96 7.99 -9.88
CA ASN A 193 0.31 9.30 -10.01
C ASN A 193 1.27 10.48 -9.78
N ASP A 194 2.34 10.27 -9.02
CA ASP A 194 3.30 11.32 -8.63
C ASP A 194 4.71 10.73 -8.51
N SER A 195 5.73 11.43 -9.02
CA SER A 195 7.10 10.92 -9.05
C SER A 195 7.66 10.63 -7.66
N HIS A 196 7.39 11.48 -6.66
CA HIS A 196 7.89 11.28 -5.29
C HIS A 196 7.17 10.14 -4.60
N LEU A 197 5.84 10.06 -4.80
CA LEU A 197 5.05 8.94 -4.29
C LEU A 197 5.48 7.62 -4.94
N PHE A 198 5.79 7.61 -6.23
CA PHE A 198 6.27 6.42 -6.92
C PHE A 198 7.62 5.95 -6.39
N LEU A 199 8.58 6.86 -6.13
CA LEU A 199 9.85 6.50 -5.49
C LEU A 199 9.62 5.87 -4.11
N ALA A 200 8.74 6.46 -3.29
CA ALA A 200 8.38 5.89 -2.00
C ALA A 200 7.71 4.50 -2.13
N ALA A 201 6.90 4.30 -3.18
CA ALA A 201 6.30 3.01 -3.49
C ALA A 201 7.38 1.97 -3.85
N LEU A 202 8.36 2.32 -4.70
CA LEU A 202 9.48 1.46 -5.07
C LEU A 202 10.34 1.08 -3.85
N ASP A 203 10.70 2.05 -3.01
CA ASP A 203 11.47 1.80 -1.77
C ASP A 203 10.70 0.86 -0.83
N THR A 204 9.38 1.02 -0.76
CA THR A 204 8.51 0.15 0.04
C THR A 204 8.50 -1.27 -0.52
N LEU A 205 8.38 -1.44 -1.83
CA LEU A 205 8.41 -2.76 -2.50
C LEU A 205 9.77 -3.45 -2.29
N ILE A 206 10.88 -2.71 -2.45
CA ILE A 206 12.24 -3.19 -2.16
C ILE A 206 12.32 -3.67 -0.70
N SER A 207 11.79 -2.88 0.22
CA SER A 207 11.81 -3.20 1.65
C SER A 207 10.96 -4.44 2.00
N ILE A 208 9.89 -4.72 1.24
CA ILE A 208 9.06 -5.92 1.41
C ILE A 208 9.76 -7.14 0.80
N VAL A 209 10.27 -7.04 -0.43
CA VAL A 209 10.85 -8.20 -1.14
C VAL A 209 12.14 -8.69 -0.47
N THR A 210 12.94 -7.78 0.06
CA THR A 210 14.20 -8.08 0.77
C THR A 210 13.98 -8.52 2.22
N ASP A 211 12.75 -8.46 2.75
CA ASP A 211 12.45 -8.96 4.09
C ASP A 211 12.49 -10.50 4.09
N PRO A 212 13.44 -11.13 4.82
CA PRO A 212 13.55 -12.59 4.85
C PRO A 212 12.37 -13.27 5.56
N ILE A 213 11.58 -12.53 6.32
CA ILE A 213 10.39 -13.04 7.01
C ILE A 213 9.17 -12.90 6.11
N CYS A 214 9.08 -11.81 5.31
CA CYS A 214 7.91 -11.52 4.49
C CYS A 214 7.90 -12.34 3.18
N VAL A 215 7.24 -13.49 3.24
CA VAL A 215 7.06 -14.36 2.07
C VAL A 215 5.64 -14.22 1.55
N LEU A 216 5.47 -13.36 0.53
CA LEU A 216 4.21 -13.25 -0.21
C LEU A 216 4.17 -14.27 -1.37
N PRO A 217 2.98 -14.70 -1.80
CA PRO A 217 2.84 -15.60 -2.95
C PRO A 217 3.53 -15.06 -4.20
N ILE A 218 4.13 -15.95 -5.00
CA ILE A 218 4.90 -15.56 -6.18
C ILE A 218 4.06 -14.75 -7.19
N ASP A 219 2.76 -15.03 -7.29
CA ASP A 219 1.85 -14.31 -8.19
C ASP A 219 1.72 -12.82 -7.87
N ILE A 220 1.91 -12.43 -6.61
CA ILE A 220 1.95 -11.02 -6.22
C ILE A 220 3.16 -10.36 -6.87
N TRP A 221 4.32 -11.00 -6.80
CA TRP A 221 5.55 -10.50 -7.41
C TRP A 221 5.53 -10.54 -8.94
N LYS A 222 4.85 -11.53 -9.55
CA LYS A 222 4.59 -11.52 -11.00
C LYS A 222 3.77 -10.29 -11.42
N ASN A 223 2.72 -9.96 -10.65
CA ASN A 223 1.91 -8.77 -10.91
C ASN A 223 2.72 -7.48 -10.73
N VAL A 224 3.52 -7.38 -9.66
CA VAL A 224 4.42 -6.24 -9.43
C VAL A 224 5.41 -6.09 -10.60
N LEU A 225 6.10 -7.16 -11.00
CA LEU A 225 7.02 -7.16 -12.15
C LEU A 225 6.33 -6.63 -13.41
N LYS A 226 5.15 -7.18 -13.75
CA LYS A 226 4.38 -6.75 -14.93
C LYS A 226 4.05 -5.25 -14.88
N ARG A 227 3.60 -4.74 -13.72
CA ARG A 227 3.28 -3.31 -13.53
C ARG A 227 4.51 -2.41 -13.66
N LEU A 228 5.65 -2.81 -13.10
CA LEU A 228 6.91 -2.07 -13.22
C LEU A 228 7.43 -2.04 -14.67
N CYS A 229 7.33 -3.17 -15.38
CA CYS A 229 7.65 -3.22 -16.81
C CYS A 229 6.73 -2.30 -17.62
N THR A 230 5.41 -2.35 -17.39
CA THR A 230 4.44 -1.46 -18.06
C THR A 230 4.69 0.01 -17.72
N PHE A 231 5.13 0.34 -16.51
CA PHE A 231 5.52 1.70 -16.14
C PHE A 231 6.68 2.18 -17.00
N ILE A 232 7.79 1.45 -17.06
CA ILE A 232 8.96 1.80 -17.88
C ILE A 232 8.54 1.98 -19.34
N ASP A 233 7.78 1.02 -19.87
CA ASP A 233 7.27 1.05 -21.22
C ASP A 233 6.50 2.34 -21.51
N THR A 234 5.56 2.69 -20.63
CA THR A 234 4.74 3.89 -20.74
C THR A 234 5.57 5.17 -20.64
N GLN A 235 6.58 5.23 -19.76
CA GLN A 235 7.42 6.42 -19.61
C GLN A 235 8.33 6.63 -20.82
N LEU A 236 8.97 5.58 -21.32
CA LEU A 236 9.96 5.69 -22.40
C LEU A 236 9.32 5.92 -23.77
N HIS A 237 8.07 5.50 -23.99
CA HIS A 237 7.31 5.82 -25.21
C HIS A 237 6.75 7.24 -25.24
N ARG A 238 6.87 8.02 -24.15
CA ARG A 238 6.49 9.45 -24.19
C ARG A 238 7.37 10.19 -25.19
N SER A 239 6.81 11.21 -25.83
CA SER A 239 7.57 12.09 -26.73
C SER A 239 8.81 12.63 -26.01
N PRO A 240 9.98 12.72 -26.66
CA PRO A 240 11.21 13.23 -26.03
C PRO A 240 11.06 14.63 -25.41
N LYS A 241 10.11 15.43 -25.89
CA LYS A 241 9.81 16.77 -25.34
C LYS A 241 9.17 16.71 -23.94
N ASP A 242 8.52 15.60 -23.60
CA ASP A 242 7.84 15.39 -22.33
C ASP A 242 8.74 14.67 -21.31
N HIS A 243 9.99 14.38 -21.68
CA HIS A 243 10.94 13.73 -20.78
C HIS A 243 11.48 14.74 -19.78
N THR A 244 11.38 14.39 -18.50
CA THR A 244 11.96 15.17 -17.41
C THR A 244 13.05 14.37 -16.72
N ARG A 245 13.97 15.08 -16.04
CA ARG A 245 15.02 14.44 -15.23
C ARG A 245 14.43 13.55 -14.13
N GLU A 246 13.30 13.95 -13.56
CA GLU A 246 12.55 13.19 -12.55
C GLU A 246 11.96 11.90 -13.15
N MET A 247 11.40 11.98 -14.35
CA MET A 247 10.93 10.81 -15.08
C MET A 247 12.08 9.82 -15.35
N HIS A 248 13.24 10.27 -15.84
CA HIS A 248 14.40 9.37 -15.99
C HIS A 248 14.84 8.77 -14.65
N SER A 249 14.76 9.53 -13.55
CA SER A 249 15.15 9.04 -12.23
C SER A 249 14.18 7.98 -11.69
N THR A 250 12.87 8.12 -11.95
CA THR A 250 11.88 7.08 -11.62
C THR A 250 12.04 5.84 -12.49
N CYS A 251 12.37 5.96 -13.79
CA CYS A 251 12.73 4.82 -14.63
C CYS A 251 13.94 4.06 -14.08
N VAL A 252 15.03 4.77 -13.74
CA VAL A 252 16.24 4.15 -13.16
C VAL A 252 15.92 3.44 -11.84
N ALA A 253 15.15 4.06 -10.95
CA ALA A 253 14.72 3.42 -9.71
C ALA A 253 13.85 2.17 -9.97
N THR A 254 13.04 2.19 -11.03
CA THR A 254 12.23 1.04 -11.43
C THR A 254 13.10 -0.12 -11.92
N TYR A 255 14.12 0.15 -12.74
CA TYR A 255 15.11 -0.87 -13.13
C TYR A 255 15.80 -1.47 -11.90
N ASN A 256 16.27 -0.64 -10.97
CA ASN A 256 16.89 -1.13 -9.73
C ASN A 256 15.94 -1.97 -8.87
N THR A 257 14.65 -1.62 -8.85
CA THR A 257 13.62 -2.40 -8.16
C THR A 257 13.42 -3.76 -8.83
N LEU A 258 13.38 -3.81 -10.17
CA LEU A 258 13.30 -5.06 -10.93
C LEU A 258 14.53 -5.96 -10.71
N ILE A 259 15.73 -5.38 -10.67
CA ILE A 259 16.97 -6.08 -10.35
C ILE A 259 16.88 -6.74 -8.98
N THR A 260 16.50 -5.95 -7.96
CA THR A 260 16.31 -6.46 -6.60
C THR A 260 15.26 -7.57 -6.56
N LEU A 261 14.17 -7.41 -7.32
CA LEU A 261 13.08 -8.38 -7.38
C LEU A 261 13.54 -9.73 -7.96
N ILE A 262 14.31 -9.75 -9.05
CA ILE A 262 14.79 -11.00 -9.66
C ILE A 262 15.91 -11.66 -8.84
N ILE A 263 16.73 -10.87 -8.13
CA ILE A 263 17.74 -11.39 -7.20
C ILE A 263 17.07 -12.08 -6.02
N GLU A 264 16.11 -11.41 -5.38
CA GLU A 264 15.43 -11.93 -4.19
C GLU A 264 14.41 -13.02 -4.51
N ARG A 265 13.86 -13.04 -5.72
CA ARG A 265 12.83 -14.00 -6.16
C ARG A 265 13.18 -14.56 -7.56
N PRO A 266 14.25 -15.37 -7.67
CA PRO A 266 14.74 -15.87 -8.96
C PRO A 266 13.72 -16.75 -9.70
N THR A 267 12.80 -17.39 -8.98
CA THR A 267 11.70 -18.19 -9.57
C THR A 267 10.75 -17.38 -10.45
N LEU A 268 10.81 -16.05 -10.43
CA LEU A 268 10.10 -15.20 -11.39
C LEU A 268 10.56 -15.43 -12.84
N LEU A 269 11.82 -15.86 -13.02
CA LEU A 269 12.45 -16.08 -14.32
C LEU A 269 12.06 -17.44 -14.94
N ASP A 270 11.49 -18.36 -14.15
CA ASP A 270 10.98 -19.64 -14.64
C ASP A 270 9.75 -19.45 -15.56
N ASP A 271 9.07 -18.30 -15.43
CA ASP A 271 7.93 -17.93 -16.24
C ASP A 271 8.39 -17.20 -17.52
N TYR A 272 8.18 -17.87 -18.67
CA TYR A 272 8.55 -17.33 -19.98
C TYR A 272 7.97 -15.93 -20.25
N GLU A 273 6.75 -15.65 -19.80
CA GLU A 273 6.11 -14.34 -20.04
C GLU A 273 6.85 -13.22 -19.28
N ASN A 274 7.32 -13.51 -18.06
CA ASN A 274 8.08 -12.54 -17.27
C ASN A 274 9.47 -12.31 -17.87
N LEU A 275 10.15 -13.39 -18.27
CA LEU A 275 11.45 -13.32 -18.93
C LEU A 275 11.36 -12.51 -20.23
N PHE A 276 10.35 -12.79 -21.05
CA PHE A 276 10.11 -12.07 -22.30
C PHE A 276 9.91 -10.57 -22.04
N LYS A 277 9.04 -10.20 -21.08
CA LYS A 277 8.80 -8.80 -20.70
C LYS A 277 10.06 -8.10 -20.22
N LEU A 278 10.87 -8.76 -19.39
CA LEU A 278 12.16 -8.22 -18.94
C LEU A 278 13.09 -7.93 -20.12
N CYS A 279 13.22 -8.87 -21.06
CA CYS A 279 14.02 -8.67 -22.27
C CYS A 279 13.51 -7.48 -23.12
N GLU A 280 12.19 -7.32 -23.28
CA GLU A 280 11.61 -6.20 -24.02
C GLU A 280 11.95 -4.84 -23.38
N ILE A 281 11.81 -4.72 -22.06
CA ILE A 281 12.13 -3.45 -21.38
C ILE A 281 13.63 -3.18 -21.36
N ILE A 282 14.47 -4.20 -21.21
CA ILE A 282 15.93 -4.06 -21.30
C ILE A 282 16.30 -3.51 -22.67
N GLU A 283 15.76 -4.10 -23.74
CA GLU A 283 16.01 -3.64 -25.10
C GLU A 283 15.53 -2.20 -25.31
N LEU A 284 14.34 -1.86 -24.83
CA LEU A 284 13.79 -0.51 -24.89
C LEU A 284 14.69 0.50 -24.15
N GLY A 285 15.20 0.13 -22.96
CA GLY A 285 16.08 0.98 -22.16
C GLY A 285 17.44 1.25 -22.82
N ILE A 286 18.02 0.23 -23.47
CA ILE A 286 19.34 0.32 -24.12
C ILE A 286 19.25 0.99 -25.49
N SER A 287 18.25 0.64 -26.30
CA SER A 287 18.18 1.04 -27.71
C SER A 287 17.20 2.17 -28.00
N GLY A 288 16.22 2.41 -27.13
CA GLY A 288 15.11 3.33 -27.38
C GLY A 288 13.94 2.72 -28.17
N GLU A 289 14.08 1.49 -28.70
CA GLU A 289 13.05 0.82 -29.50
C GLU A 289 12.94 -0.69 -29.18
N LYS A 290 11.73 -1.26 -29.18
CA LYS A 290 11.52 -2.72 -29.06
C LYS A 290 11.77 -3.46 -30.38
N ALA A 291 12.17 -4.73 -30.33
CA ALA A 291 12.37 -5.55 -31.54
C ALA A 291 11.08 -5.84 -32.30
N GLN A 292 9.96 -6.00 -31.58
CA GLN A 292 8.62 -6.01 -32.13
C GLN A 292 8.03 -4.61 -32.00
N SER A 293 8.11 -3.82 -33.07
CA SER A 293 7.32 -2.59 -33.19
C SER A 293 6.02 -2.89 -33.94
N SER A 294 5.09 -1.94 -33.93
CA SER A 294 3.86 -1.99 -34.74
C SER A 294 4.13 -2.15 -36.25
N ASP A 295 5.36 -1.89 -36.71
CA ASP A 295 5.80 -2.00 -38.12
C ASP A 295 6.55 -3.32 -38.45
N GLY A 296 6.67 -4.24 -37.49
CA GLY A 296 7.25 -5.58 -37.70
C GLY A 296 8.47 -5.90 -36.83
N LEU A 297 9.21 -6.97 -37.21
CA LEU A 297 10.43 -7.41 -36.53
C LEU A 297 11.65 -6.61 -37.02
N VAL A 298 12.22 -5.79 -36.14
CA VAL A 298 13.47 -5.04 -36.41
C VAL A 298 14.65 -5.78 -35.81
N PHE A 299 15.50 -6.36 -36.66
CA PHE A 299 16.70 -7.08 -36.23
C PHE A 299 17.75 -6.13 -35.62
N LYS A 300 18.41 -6.57 -34.54
CA LYS A 300 19.43 -5.83 -33.76
C LYS A 300 20.50 -5.10 -34.59
N LYS A 301 20.88 -5.64 -35.77
CA LYS A 301 21.88 -5.04 -36.68
C LYS A 301 21.42 -3.78 -37.42
N ASN A 302 20.11 -3.51 -37.44
CA ASN A 302 19.50 -2.39 -38.16
C ASN A 302 18.99 -1.29 -37.21
N LYS A 303 19.21 -1.42 -35.89
CA LYS A 303 18.75 -0.43 -34.91
C LYS A 303 19.79 0.67 -34.73
N GLU A 304 19.37 1.91 -34.87
CA GLU A 304 20.15 3.05 -34.38
C GLU A 304 19.90 3.17 -32.87
N PHE A 305 20.97 3.14 -32.07
CA PHE A 305 20.87 3.21 -30.61
C PHE A 305 20.62 4.66 -30.17
N HIS A 306 19.36 4.97 -29.87
CA HIS A 306 18.97 6.28 -29.32
C HIS A 306 18.28 6.09 -27.97
N PRO A 307 19.01 5.68 -26.91
CA PRO A 307 18.43 5.55 -25.60
C PRO A 307 17.87 6.91 -25.12
N ALA A 308 16.75 6.86 -24.41
CA ALA A 308 16.11 8.06 -23.87
C ALA A 308 17.03 8.87 -22.92
N SER A 309 17.96 8.17 -22.24
CA SER A 309 18.97 8.77 -21.37
C SER A 309 20.11 7.77 -21.14
N GLN A 310 21.34 8.25 -21.04
CA GLN A 310 22.49 7.41 -20.68
C GLN A 310 22.27 6.68 -19.34
N ARG A 311 21.70 7.37 -18.34
CA ARG A 311 21.43 6.76 -17.01
C ARG A 311 20.43 5.60 -17.10
N VAL A 312 19.44 5.74 -17.99
CA VAL A 312 18.43 4.70 -18.21
C VAL A 312 19.04 3.51 -18.94
N ALA A 313 19.89 3.77 -19.94
CA ALA A 313 20.63 2.74 -20.65
C ALA A 313 21.54 1.95 -19.69
N GLU A 314 22.33 2.62 -18.86
CA GLU A 314 23.21 1.99 -17.87
C GLU A 314 22.43 1.10 -16.88
N ALA A 315 21.25 1.56 -16.41
CA ALA A 315 20.40 0.76 -15.53
C ALA A 315 19.81 -0.47 -16.24
N ALA A 316 19.43 -0.34 -17.51
CA ALA A 316 18.94 -1.44 -18.33
C ALA A 316 20.04 -2.46 -18.66
N GLU A 317 21.27 -2.00 -18.96
CA GLU A 317 22.45 -2.84 -19.12
C GLU A 317 22.77 -3.62 -17.85
N TYR A 318 22.66 -2.98 -16.68
CA TYR A 318 22.89 -3.66 -15.41
C TYR A 318 21.81 -4.74 -15.14
N LEU A 319 20.53 -4.46 -15.44
CA LEU A 319 19.48 -5.48 -15.38
C LEU A 319 19.77 -6.64 -16.35
N MET A 320 20.24 -6.35 -17.56
CA MET A 320 20.65 -7.38 -18.52
C MET A 320 21.76 -8.25 -17.96
N PHE A 321 22.80 -7.64 -17.38
CA PHE A 321 23.92 -8.36 -16.78
C PHE A 321 23.44 -9.31 -15.68
N VAL A 322 22.65 -8.81 -14.72
CA VAL A 322 22.10 -9.63 -13.62
C VAL A 322 21.22 -10.77 -14.16
N LEU A 323 20.37 -10.50 -15.14
CA LEU A 323 19.50 -11.52 -15.76
C LEU A 323 20.30 -12.69 -16.36
N PHE A 324 21.46 -12.42 -16.97
CA PHE A 324 22.29 -13.46 -17.59
C PHE A 324 23.31 -14.10 -16.65
N GLU A 325 23.65 -13.45 -15.52
CA GLU A 325 24.47 -14.05 -14.46
C GLU A 325 23.72 -15.03 -13.56
N HIS A 326 22.38 -14.94 -13.49
CA HIS A 326 21.54 -15.85 -12.70
C HIS A 326 21.44 -17.31 -13.22
N LYS A 327 22.49 -17.82 -13.87
CA LYS A 327 22.57 -19.21 -14.36
C LYS A 327 23.12 -20.19 -13.34
#